data_AF-A0A2S1JRJ9-F1
#
_entry.id   AF-A0A2S1JRJ9-F1
#
_cell.length_a   1.000
_cell.length_b   1.000
_cell.length_c   1.000
_cell.angle_alpha   90.00
_cell.angle_beta   90.00
_cell.angle_gamma   90.00
#
_symmetry.space_group_name_H-M   'P 1'
#
loop_
_entity.id
_entity.type
_entity.pdbx_description
1 polymer ?
#
loop_
_entity_poly.entity_id
_entity_poly.type
_entity_poly.pdbx_seq_one_letter_code
_entity_poly.pdbx_strand_id
1 'polypeptide(L)'
;MFIKNLWVDSGGQVDRLLDALRGHLDQYDLLPELIYVVSAGEANVLQDSRIVEFIADLEDGGHNIRFVGSACTSFHAAVLSFSKCTEAEALILNLELGKERQQECLDSLGIGVGPDQDGLDVLVGAAATWICREYCETHLCQISSCDILSQAPSLSGAPDLVKSIKQVISTNSSDDTRVVSFDIRSKWAKGLLKGFSYSDKASWLPSIEEDGWHYLSIKPLSELISYYIEEKVTDLWLLTLGGGGRVGCLKIDIPSPNFQGFLSRLVNVEKLVLEDAYIDFSSAQHLGDTLGQDYLSHIREALRYPKRIYRGRHNQIFDWVLGAGSWRTLLEYQGARHG
;
A
#
# COMPACT_ATOMS: atom_id res chain seq x y z
N MET A 1 14.84 10.30 2.76
CA MET A 1 13.78 10.63 1.80
C MET A 1 12.80 11.50 2.56
N PHE A 2 12.17 12.48 1.92
CA PHE A 2 11.32 13.43 2.62
C PHE A 2 9.93 13.42 2.01
N ILE A 3 8.91 13.61 2.86
CA ILE A 3 7.54 13.87 2.40
C ILE A 3 7.38 15.39 2.35
N LYS A 4 7.19 15.93 1.16
CA LYS A 4 6.97 17.35 0.89
C LYS A 4 5.52 17.75 1.11
N ASN A 5 4.59 16.89 0.68
CA ASN A 5 3.17 17.10 0.84
C ASN A 5 2.45 15.76 1.03
N LEU A 6 1.36 15.78 1.78
CA LEU A 6 0.50 14.64 2.05
C LEU A 6 -0.96 15.09 2.05
N TRP A 7 -1.79 14.36 1.31
CA TRP A 7 -3.23 14.49 1.32
C TRP A 7 -3.88 13.11 1.39
N VAL A 8 -4.94 12.98 2.17
CA VAL A 8 -5.74 11.76 2.33
C VAL A 8 -7.20 12.16 2.41
N ASP A 9 -8.05 11.48 1.64
CA ASP A 9 -9.51 11.53 1.79
C ASP A 9 -10.07 10.10 1.80
N SER A 10 -10.96 9.83 2.74
CA SER A 10 -11.51 8.50 2.97
C SER A 10 -13.02 8.53 3.08
N GLY A 11 -13.64 7.40 2.74
CA GLY A 11 -15.09 7.28 2.61
C GLY A 11 -15.64 7.87 1.31
N GLY A 12 -16.83 7.42 0.94
CA GLY A 12 -17.54 7.90 -0.25
C GLY A 12 -17.43 6.99 -1.48
N GLN A 13 -17.87 7.52 -2.61
CA GLN A 13 -17.92 6.83 -3.90
C GLN A 13 -16.69 7.17 -4.75
N VAL A 14 -16.42 6.32 -5.75
CA VAL A 14 -15.28 6.44 -6.67
C VAL A 14 -15.19 7.85 -7.27
N ASP A 15 -16.28 8.35 -7.87
CA ASP A 15 -16.30 9.67 -8.53
C ASP A 15 -15.92 10.80 -7.57
N ARG A 16 -16.53 10.83 -6.37
CA ARG A 16 -16.24 11.85 -5.36
C ARG A 16 -14.75 11.87 -4.98
N LEU A 17 -14.18 10.69 -4.75
CA LEU A 17 -12.79 10.56 -4.33
C LEU A 17 -11.82 10.94 -5.44
N LEU A 18 -12.11 10.55 -6.69
CA LEU A 18 -11.32 10.95 -7.85
C LEU A 18 -11.41 12.47 -8.11
N ASP A 19 -12.60 13.06 -7.99
CA ASP A 19 -12.80 14.50 -8.15
C ASP A 19 -12.09 15.29 -7.05
N ALA A 20 -12.15 14.81 -5.80
CA ALA A 20 -11.41 15.41 -4.69
C ALA A 20 -9.90 15.32 -4.89
N LEU A 21 -9.40 14.17 -5.39
CA LEU A 21 -7.99 13.99 -5.72
C LEU A 21 -7.57 14.92 -6.87
N ARG A 22 -8.33 14.99 -7.97
CA ARG A 22 -8.08 15.93 -9.08
C ARG A 22 -8.02 17.36 -8.57
N GLY A 23 -9.02 17.80 -7.81
CA GLY A 23 -9.06 19.14 -7.23
C GLY A 23 -7.93 19.43 -6.24
N HIS A 24 -7.32 18.40 -5.64
CA HIS A 24 -6.08 18.56 -4.87
C HIS A 24 -4.86 18.71 -5.77
N LEU A 25 -4.73 17.87 -6.81
CA LEU A 25 -3.61 17.90 -7.74
C LEU A 25 -3.58 19.18 -8.60
N ASP A 26 -4.74 19.73 -8.96
CA ASP A 26 -4.87 20.97 -9.73
C ASP A 26 -4.39 22.22 -8.97
N GLN A 27 -4.08 22.10 -7.67
CA GLN A 27 -3.51 23.18 -6.86
C GLN A 27 -2.01 23.39 -7.12
N TYR A 28 -1.36 22.49 -7.86
CA TYR A 28 0.05 22.56 -8.17
C TYR A 28 0.27 22.90 -9.64
N ASP A 29 1.12 23.90 -9.90
CA ASP A 29 1.47 24.31 -11.27
C ASP A 29 2.21 23.20 -12.04
N LEU A 30 3.00 22.39 -11.33
CA LEU A 30 3.78 21.29 -11.86
C LEU A 30 3.78 20.13 -10.88
N LEU A 31 3.35 18.95 -11.35
CA LEU A 31 3.50 17.69 -10.63
C LEU A 31 4.83 17.01 -11.00
N PRO A 32 5.36 16.11 -10.15
CA PRO A 32 6.51 15.28 -10.49
C PRO A 32 6.32 14.51 -11.80
N GLU A 33 7.39 14.37 -12.59
CA GLU A 33 7.35 13.55 -13.81
C GLU A 33 7.03 12.09 -13.49
N LEU A 34 7.59 11.55 -12.40
CA LEU A 34 7.35 10.18 -11.95
C LEU A 34 6.16 10.12 -10.99
N ILE A 35 5.13 9.35 -11.38
CA ILE A 35 3.98 9.05 -10.54
C ILE A 35 3.89 7.55 -10.29
N TYR A 36 3.87 7.15 -9.03
CA TYR A 36 3.51 5.80 -8.63
C TYR A 36 2.02 5.73 -8.36
N VAL A 37 1.33 4.78 -8.99
CA VAL A 37 -0.01 4.37 -8.58
C VAL A 37 0.13 3.12 -7.74
N VAL A 38 -0.62 3.02 -6.65
CA VAL A 38 -0.60 1.86 -5.75
C VAL A 38 -2.01 1.51 -5.26
N SER A 39 -2.27 0.22 -5.07
CA SER A 39 -3.49 -0.28 -4.42
C SER A 39 -3.23 -1.63 -3.78
N ALA A 40 -3.86 -1.90 -2.63
CA ALA A 40 -3.85 -3.21 -2.00
C ALA A 40 -4.64 -4.26 -2.79
N GLY A 41 -5.60 -3.83 -3.60
CA GLY A 41 -6.37 -4.66 -4.52
C GLY A 41 -5.61 -5.09 -5.78
N GLU A 42 -4.33 -4.72 -5.93
CA GLU A 42 -3.54 -4.96 -7.14
C GLU A 42 -4.30 -4.46 -8.39
N ALA A 43 -4.17 -5.14 -9.54
CA ALA A 43 -4.86 -4.78 -10.77
C ALA A 43 -6.41 -4.89 -10.69
N ASN A 44 -6.98 -5.44 -9.61
CA ASN A 44 -8.44 -5.51 -9.45
C ASN A 44 -9.08 -4.12 -9.38
N VAL A 45 -8.37 -3.12 -8.84
CA VAL A 45 -8.86 -1.74 -8.77
C VAL A 45 -9.10 -1.16 -10.17
N LEU A 46 -8.36 -1.62 -11.18
CA LEU A 46 -8.42 -1.11 -12.55
C LEU A 46 -9.62 -1.66 -13.34
N GLN A 47 -10.39 -2.58 -12.78
CA GLN A 47 -11.68 -3.02 -13.36
C GLN A 47 -12.72 -1.90 -13.33
N ASP A 48 -12.48 -0.82 -12.59
CA ASP A 48 -13.26 0.42 -12.70
C ASP A 48 -12.64 1.34 -13.75
N SER A 49 -13.33 1.51 -14.88
CA SER A 49 -12.84 2.30 -16.02
C SER A 49 -12.52 3.74 -15.65
N ARG A 50 -13.22 4.33 -14.67
CA ARG A 50 -13.03 5.72 -14.24
C ARG A 50 -11.66 5.93 -13.60
N ILE A 51 -11.15 4.90 -12.93
CA ILE A 51 -9.81 4.91 -12.33
C ILE A 51 -8.76 4.84 -13.43
N VAL A 52 -8.98 4.00 -14.44
CA VAL A 52 -8.09 3.89 -15.60
C VAL A 52 -8.11 5.19 -16.42
N GLU A 53 -9.28 5.81 -16.62
CA GLU A 53 -9.42 7.13 -17.26
C GLU A 53 -8.63 8.19 -16.50
N PHE A 54 -8.78 8.28 -15.18
CA PHE A 54 -7.99 9.21 -14.36
C PHE A 54 -6.48 9.00 -14.50
N ILE A 55 -6.01 7.74 -14.53
CA ILE A 55 -4.59 7.43 -14.71
C ILE A 55 -4.12 7.79 -16.13
N ALA A 56 -4.94 7.51 -17.15
CA ALA A 56 -4.65 7.86 -18.53
C ALA A 56 -4.56 9.39 -18.73
N ASP A 57 -5.43 10.17 -18.08
CA ASP A 57 -5.37 11.64 -18.10
C ASP A 57 -4.02 12.15 -17.56
N LEU A 58 -3.48 11.53 -16.50
CA LEU A 58 -2.15 11.86 -15.97
C LEU A 58 -1.03 11.49 -16.96
N GLU A 59 -1.10 10.31 -17.58
CA GLU A 59 -0.12 9.91 -18.60
C GLU A 59 -0.14 10.86 -19.82
N ASP A 60 -1.32 11.25 -20.30
CA ASP A 60 -1.50 12.20 -21.40
C ASP A 60 -1.02 13.62 -21.03
N GLY A 61 -1.01 13.95 -19.73
CA GLY A 61 -0.35 15.13 -19.17
C GLY A 61 1.18 15.10 -19.21
N GLY A 62 1.78 13.99 -19.65
CA GLY A 62 3.23 13.82 -19.80
C GLY A 62 3.90 13.15 -18.60
N HIS A 63 3.14 12.56 -17.68
CA HIS A 63 3.68 11.88 -16.51
C HIS A 63 4.07 10.42 -16.81
N ASN A 64 5.20 9.98 -16.28
CA ASN A 64 5.62 8.59 -16.27
C ASN A 64 4.93 7.85 -15.12
N ILE A 65 3.92 7.04 -15.45
CA ILE A 65 3.12 6.30 -14.47
C ILE A 65 3.69 4.89 -14.24
N ARG A 66 3.93 4.53 -12.98
CA ARG A 66 4.32 3.17 -12.57
C ARG A 66 3.32 2.59 -11.59
N PHE A 67 2.73 1.44 -11.94
CA PHE A 67 1.83 0.74 -11.04
C PHE A 67 2.59 -0.31 -10.22
N VAL A 68 2.77 -0.03 -8.92
CA VAL A 68 3.57 -0.88 -8.03
C VAL A 68 2.78 -1.25 -6.78
N GLY A 69 3.13 -2.37 -6.16
CA GLY A 69 2.41 -2.77 -4.96
C GLY A 69 2.97 -3.98 -4.23
N SER A 70 2.38 -4.21 -3.06
CA SER A 70 2.61 -5.34 -2.17
C SER A 70 1.46 -5.39 -1.15
N ALA A 71 0.25 -5.74 -1.58
CA ALA A 71 -0.95 -5.76 -0.73
C ALA A 71 -1.16 -4.42 0.03
N CYS A 72 -1.59 -4.46 1.29
CA CYS A 72 -1.73 -3.26 2.14
C CYS A 72 -0.39 -2.57 2.46
N THR A 73 0.76 -3.15 2.09
CA THR A 73 2.07 -2.49 2.21
C THR A 73 2.45 -1.72 0.93
N SER A 74 1.52 -1.44 0.02
CA SER A 74 1.87 -0.86 -1.29
C SER A 74 2.46 0.55 -1.23
N PHE A 75 2.14 1.39 -0.24
CA PHE A 75 2.88 2.63 -0.01
C PHE A 75 4.38 2.37 0.26
N HIS A 76 4.69 1.35 1.06
CA HIS A 76 6.07 0.94 1.33
C HIS A 76 6.75 0.44 0.04
N ALA A 77 6.01 -0.26 -0.83
CA ALA A 77 6.52 -0.72 -2.11
C ALA A 77 6.90 0.45 -3.03
N ALA A 78 6.10 1.52 -3.08
CA ALA A 78 6.44 2.73 -3.82
C ALA A 78 7.66 3.45 -3.24
N VAL A 79 7.76 3.59 -1.91
CA VAL A 79 8.97 4.15 -1.26
C VAL A 79 10.22 3.34 -1.59
N LEU A 80 10.13 2.00 -1.51
CA LEU A 80 11.24 1.10 -1.86
C LEU A 80 11.59 1.18 -3.35
N SER A 81 10.60 1.24 -4.24
CA SER A 81 10.80 1.42 -5.68
C SER A 81 11.49 2.74 -5.98
N PHE A 82 10.99 3.84 -5.41
CA PHE A 82 11.59 5.16 -5.56
C PHE A 82 13.02 5.19 -5.04
N SER A 83 13.35 4.48 -3.95
CA SER A 83 14.73 4.42 -3.44
C SER A 83 15.75 3.90 -4.46
N LYS A 84 15.31 3.16 -5.49
CA LYS A 84 16.14 2.63 -6.60
C LYS A 84 16.18 3.52 -7.83
N CYS A 85 15.28 4.49 -7.93
CA CYS A 85 15.19 5.46 -9.01
C CYS A 85 16.26 6.56 -8.89
N THR A 86 16.44 7.34 -9.96
CA THR A 86 17.36 8.49 -10.00
C THR A 86 16.64 9.83 -9.93
N GLU A 87 15.33 9.80 -10.15
CA GLU A 87 14.40 10.92 -10.11
C GLU A 87 14.48 11.63 -8.76
N ALA A 88 14.49 12.96 -8.80
CA ALA A 88 14.63 13.80 -7.60
C ALA A 88 13.38 13.77 -6.72
N GLU A 89 12.22 13.68 -7.36
CA GLU A 89 10.89 13.68 -6.75
C GLU A 89 9.98 12.65 -7.41
N ALA A 90 8.96 12.21 -6.67
CA ALA A 90 7.87 11.40 -7.19
C ALA A 90 6.57 11.71 -6.45
N LEU A 91 5.45 11.50 -7.13
CA LEU A 91 4.12 11.51 -6.53
C LEU A 91 3.66 10.06 -6.33
N ILE A 92 3.20 9.69 -5.14
CA ILE A 92 2.58 8.39 -4.86
C ILE A 92 1.07 8.60 -4.69
N LEU A 93 0.29 7.94 -5.54
CA LEU A 93 -1.16 7.92 -5.51
C LEU A 93 -1.64 6.57 -4.98
N ASN A 94 -2.18 6.55 -3.77
CA ASN A 94 -2.87 5.38 -3.23
C ASN A 94 -4.33 5.44 -3.66
N LEU A 95 -4.75 4.54 -4.53
CA LEU A 95 -6.11 4.47 -5.05
C LEU A 95 -6.80 3.24 -4.45
N GLU A 96 -7.42 3.39 -3.29
CA GLU A 96 -8.16 2.32 -2.62
C GLU A 96 -9.65 2.54 -2.84
N LEU A 97 -10.04 2.46 -4.11
CA LEU A 97 -11.37 2.81 -4.59
C LEU A 97 -12.16 1.54 -4.94
N GLY A 98 -13.49 1.65 -4.97
CA GLY A 98 -14.39 0.53 -5.29
C GLY A 98 -14.51 -0.48 -4.15
N LYS A 99 -15.35 -0.17 -3.15
CA LYS A 99 -15.45 -0.94 -1.90
C LYS A 99 -15.68 -2.43 -2.13
N GLU A 100 -16.62 -2.78 -3.01
CA GLU A 100 -16.99 -4.17 -3.29
C GLU A 100 -15.79 -4.98 -3.79
N ARG A 101 -15.09 -4.48 -4.81
CA ARG A 101 -13.90 -5.13 -5.39
C ARG A 101 -12.76 -5.30 -4.39
N GLN A 102 -12.54 -4.31 -3.53
CA GLN A 102 -11.52 -4.40 -2.47
C GLN A 102 -11.94 -5.39 -1.38
N GLN A 103 -13.23 -5.42 -1.04
CA GLN A 103 -13.78 -6.34 -0.05
C GLN A 103 -13.70 -7.79 -0.55
N GLU A 104 -13.97 -8.05 -1.83
CA GLU A 104 -13.79 -9.36 -2.46
C GLU A 104 -12.37 -9.90 -2.28
N CYS A 105 -11.35 -9.04 -2.39
CA CYS A 105 -9.97 -9.43 -2.12
C CYS A 105 -9.79 -9.92 -0.68
N LEU A 106 -10.33 -9.21 0.32
CA LEU A 106 -10.27 -9.63 1.73
C LEU A 106 -11.08 -10.90 1.98
N ASP A 107 -12.27 -10.98 1.40
CA ASP A 107 -13.18 -12.11 1.54
C ASP A 107 -12.58 -13.39 0.94
N SER A 108 -11.90 -13.28 -0.20
CA SER A 108 -11.18 -14.39 -0.84
C SER A 108 -10.03 -14.96 0.02
N LEU A 109 -9.51 -14.13 0.93
CA LEU A 109 -8.45 -14.50 1.87
C LEU A 109 -9.00 -14.96 3.23
N GLY A 110 -10.31 -14.88 3.45
CA GLY A 110 -10.98 -15.27 4.69
C GLY A 110 -10.79 -14.27 5.84
N ILE A 111 -10.42 -13.02 5.53
CA ILE A 111 -10.17 -11.97 6.54
C ILE A 111 -11.19 -10.83 6.48
N GLY A 112 -12.13 -10.86 5.54
CA GLY A 112 -13.14 -9.85 5.37
C GLY A 112 -14.37 -10.04 6.26
N VAL A 113 -15.56 -9.64 5.81
CA VAL A 113 -16.78 -9.52 6.65
C VAL A 113 -17.74 -10.71 6.55
N GLY A 114 -17.42 -11.70 5.73
CA GLY A 114 -18.25 -12.90 5.57
C GLY A 114 -18.37 -13.74 6.86
N PRO A 115 -19.30 -14.71 6.90
CA PRO A 115 -19.41 -15.66 8.00
C PRO A 115 -18.08 -16.37 8.28
N ASP A 116 -17.74 -16.54 9.56
CA ASP A 116 -16.50 -17.18 10.05
C ASP A 116 -15.17 -16.49 9.66
N GLN A 117 -15.23 -15.32 9.02
CA GLN A 117 -14.06 -14.50 8.68
C GLN A 117 -13.63 -13.59 9.84
N ASP A 118 -12.50 -12.89 9.66
CA ASP A 118 -11.89 -12.09 10.73
C ASP A 118 -12.60 -10.74 10.97
N GLY A 119 -13.41 -10.25 10.03
CA GLY A 119 -14.29 -9.09 10.20
C GLY A 119 -13.68 -7.75 9.78
N LEU A 120 -12.71 -7.74 8.85
CA LEU A 120 -12.18 -6.50 8.29
C LEU A 120 -13.12 -5.96 7.20
N ASP A 121 -13.65 -4.76 7.42
CA ASP A 121 -14.50 -4.06 6.47
C ASP A 121 -13.71 -2.95 5.77
N VAL A 122 -13.70 -2.96 4.44
CA VAL A 122 -12.97 -1.96 3.65
C VAL A 122 -13.54 -0.57 3.88
N LEU A 123 -12.64 0.36 4.21
CA LEU A 123 -12.84 1.79 4.07
C LEU A 123 -12.08 2.27 2.83
N VAL A 124 -12.81 2.65 1.79
CA VAL A 124 -12.23 3.19 0.56
C VAL A 124 -11.65 4.58 0.79
N GLY A 125 -10.68 4.96 -0.02
CA GLY A 125 -10.07 6.28 0.01
C GLY A 125 -9.11 6.52 -1.14
N ALA A 126 -8.64 7.76 -1.21
CA ALA A 126 -7.55 8.17 -2.08
C ALA A 126 -6.51 8.94 -1.25
N ALA A 127 -5.25 8.83 -1.62
CA ALA A 127 -4.20 9.64 -1.03
C ALA A 127 -3.16 10.05 -2.08
N ALA A 128 -2.55 11.21 -1.85
CA ALA A 128 -1.45 11.75 -2.63
C ALA A 128 -0.28 12.08 -1.71
N THR A 129 0.88 11.50 -1.97
CA THR A 129 2.11 11.77 -1.21
C THR A 129 3.21 12.21 -2.16
N TRP A 130 3.69 13.44 -1.98
CA TRP A 130 4.84 13.94 -2.73
C TRP A 130 6.11 13.64 -1.95
N ILE A 131 6.97 12.79 -2.52
CA ILE A 131 8.27 12.44 -1.93
C ILE A 131 9.43 13.03 -2.73
N CYS A 132 10.51 13.38 -2.02
CA CYS A 132 11.71 13.93 -2.61
C CYS A 132 12.98 13.45 -1.91
N ARG A 133 14.11 13.64 -2.58
CA ARG A 133 15.45 13.25 -2.07
C ARG A 133 16.13 14.37 -1.32
N GLU A 134 15.95 15.60 -1.78
CA GLU A 134 16.61 16.77 -1.22
C GLU A 134 15.93 17.24 0.05
N TYR A 135 16.69 17.83 0.95
CA TYR A 135 16.17 18.41 2.17
C TYR A 135 15.63 19.81 1.92
N CYS A 136 14.50 20.14 2.57
CA CYS A 136 13.98 21.49 2.70
C CYS A 136 13.35 21.63 4.09
N GLU A 137 13.49 22.81 4.70
CA GLU A 137 12.92 23.12 6.02
C GLU A 137 11.38 23.04 6.04
N THR A 138 10.74 23.20 4.88
CA THR A 138 9.27 23.13 4.74
C THR A 138 8.73 21.73 4.51
N HIS A 139 9.58 20.70 4.45
CA HIS A 139 9.11 19.32 4.31
C HIS A 139 8.38 18.88 5.57
N LEU A 140 7.34 18.06 5.39
CA LEU A 140 6.48 17.60 6.47
C LEU A 140 7.24 16.66 7.43
N CYS A 141 7.87 15.64 6.86
CA CYS A 141 8.61 14.64 7.63
C CYS A 141 9.70 13.97 6.79
N GLN A 142 10.56 13.22 7.47
CA GLN A 142 11.60 12.39 6.86
C GLN A 142 11.23 10.92 6.99
N ILE A 143 11.30 10.19 5.87
CA ILE A 143 11.36 8.73 5.87
C ILE A 143 12.83 8.32 5.95
N SER A 144 13.24 7.73 7.08
CA SER A 144 14.61 7.27 7.30
C SER A 144 14.81 5.78 7.08
N SER A 145 13.75 4.98 7.24
CA SER A 145 13.76 3.55 6.99
C SER A 145 12.43 3.09 6.42
N CYS A 146 12.48 2.16 5.47
CA CYS A 146 11.31 1.46 4.97
C CYS A 146 11.70 0.01 4.66
N ASP A 147 10.94 -0.94 5.18
CA ASP A 147 11.12 -2.36 4.94
C ASP A 147 9.75 -3.05 4.80
N ILE A 148 9.69 -4.11 3.99
CA ILE A 148 8.58 -5.06 3.92
C ILE A 148 9.13 -6.40 4.35
N LEU A 149 8.91 -6.78 5.59
CA LEU A 149 9.30 -8.08 6.13
C LEU A 149 8.28 -9.14 5.68
N SER A 150 8.72 -10.39 5.53
CA SER A 150 7.91 -11.48 4.98
C SER A 150 8.08 -12.75 5.79
N GLN A 151 6.98 -13.39 6.12
CA GLN A 151 6.95 -14.68 6.82
C GLN A 151 7.41 -15.79 5.87
N ALA A 152 8.46 -16.52 6.25
CA ALA A 152 8.90 -17.72 5.52
C ALA A 152 7.85 -18.86 5.62
N PRO A 153 7.77 -19.75 4.62
CA PRO A 153 6.82 -20.87 4.61
C PRO A 153 7.33 -22.06 5.46
N SER A 154 7.72 -21.79 6.70
CA SER A 154 8.24 -22.76 7.68
C SER A 154 7.53 -22.62 9.02
N LEU A 155 7.68 -23.63 9.90
CA LEU A 155 7.15 -23.58 11.27
C LEU A 155 7.77 -22.43 12.10
N SER A 156 9.03 -22.05 11.80
CA SER A 156 9.71 -20.92 12.44
C SER A 156 9.34 -19.58 11.81
N GLY A 157 8.62 -19.55 10.68
CA GLY A 157 8.47 -18.34 9.88
C GLY A 157 7.82 -17.17 10.61
N ALA A 158 6.80 -17.42 11.45
CA ALA A 158 6.18 -16.37 12.25
C ALA A 158 7.08 -15.90 13.41
N PRO A 159 7.69 -16.79 14.22
CA PRO A 159 8.73 -16.40 15.18
C PRO A 159 9.89 -15.59 14.58
N ASP A 160 10.40 -16.02 13.41
CA ASP A 160 11.50 -15.34 12.72
C ASP A 160 11.07 -13.95 12.25
N LEU A 161 9.86 -13.82 11.71
CA LEU A 161 9.27 -12.53 11.35
C LEU A 161 9.16 -11.59 12.56
N VAL A 162 8.66 -12.08 13.71
CA VAL A 162 8.60 -11.28 14.96
C VAL A 162 10.00 -10.81 15.36
N LYS A 163 11.00 -11.70 15.32
CA LYS A 163 12.39 -11.34 15.63
C LYS A 163 12.91 -10.25 14.69
N SER A 164 12.64 -10.37 13.39
CA SER A 164 13.02 -9.35 12.40
C SER A 164 12.34 -8.01 12.67
N ILE A 165 11.04 -7.99 13.01
CA ILE A 165 10.33 -6.76 13.37
C ILE A 165 10.99 -6.11 14.59
N LYS A 166 11.24 -6.88 15.67
CA LYS A 166 11.94 -6.37 16.87
C LYS A 166 13.31 -5.78 16.54
N GLN A 167 14.08 -6.45 15.68
CA GLN A 167 15.38 -5.96 15.26
C GLN A 167 15.26 -4.63 14.49
N VAL A 168 14.34 -4.54 13.53
CA VAL A 168 14.10 -3.32 12.74
C VAL A 168 13.68 -2.17 13.66
N ILE A 169 12.65 -2.36 14.50
CA ILE A 169 12.16 -1.28 15.38
C ILE A 169 13.13 -0.93 16.51
N SER A 170 14.14 -1.77 16.80
CA SER A 170 15.20 -1.44 17.76
C SER A 170 16.35 -0.65 17.13
N THR A 171 16.45 -0.67 15.80
CA THR A 171 17.52 0.02 15.08
C THR A 171 17.21 1.51 15.02
N ASN A 172 18.14 2.35 15.50
CA ASN A 172 17.99 3.81 15.56
C ASN A 172 16.78 4.29 16.38
N SER A 173 16.41 3.55 17.43
CA SER A 173 15.36 3.97 18.35
C SER A 173 15.94 4.74 19.53
N SER A 174 15.30 5.85 19.83
CA SER A 174 15.51 6.65 21.04
C SER A 174 14.49 6.26 22.11
N ASP A 175 14.66 6.77 23.33
CA ASP A 175 13.68 6.58 24.41
C ASP A 175 12.31 7.22 24.08
N ASP A 176 12.31 8.21 23.17
CA ASP A 176 11.11 8.90 22.70
C ASP A 176 10.45 8.22 21.50
N THR A 177 11.11 7.23 20.88
CA THR A 177 10.53 6.48 19.76
C THR A 177 9.20 5.85 20.17
N ARG A 178 8.17 6.07 19.35
CA ARG A 178 6.88 5.40 19.45
C ARG A 178 6.69 4.44 18.28
N VAL A 179 5.88 3.41 18.51
CA VAL A 179 5.56 2.41 17.50
C VAL A 179 4.05 2.34 17.38
N VAL A 180 3.51 2.67 16.22
CA VAL A 180 2.10 2.45 15.91
C VAL A 180 1.91 0.97 15.64
N SER A 181 1.01 0.38 16.42
CA SER A 181 0.74 -1.04 16.40
C SER A 181 0.18 -1.47 15.04
N PHE A 182 0.46 -2.70 14.65
CA PHE A 182 -0.22 -3.35 13.53
C PHE A 182 -1.45 -4.15 14.00
N ASP A 183 -1.96 -3.87 15.21
CA ASP A 183 -3.11 -4.57 15.76
C ASP A 183 -4.38 -4.25 14.97
N ILE A 184 -4.96 -5.28 14.36
CA ILE A 184 -6.17 -5.17 13.55
C ILE A 184 -7.08 -6.33 13.91
N ARG A 185 -8.33 -6.32 13.43
CA ARG A 185 -9.23 -7.48 13.52
C ARG A 185 -8.79 -8.60 12.59
N SER A 186 -7.65 -9.23 12.89
CA SER A 186 -7.17 -10.43 12.23
C SER A 186 -6.55 -11.41 13.22
N LYS A 187 -6.86 -12.69 13.08
CA LYS A 187 -6.26 -13.77 13.88
C LYS A 187 -4.75 -13.81 13.72
N TRP A 188 -4.24 -13.49 12.53
CA TRP A 188 -2.80 -13.44 12.25
C TRP A 188 -2.11 -12.31 13.01
N ALA A 189 -2.72 -11.12 13.04
CA ALA A 189 -2.22 -9.97 13.82
C ALA A 189 -2.09 -10.33 15.31
N LYS A 190 -3.17 -10.85 15.89
CA LYS A 190 -3.18 -11.32 17.29
C LYS A 190 -2.16 -12.42 17.54
N GLY A 191 -1.92 -13.30 16.55
CA GLY A 191 -0.88 -14.32 16.60
C GLY A 191 0.52 -13.75 16.68
N LEU A 192 0.87 -12.78 15.83
CA LEU A 192 2.17 -12.11 15.84
C LEU A 192 2.40 -11.30 17.12
N LEU A 193 1.38 -10.59 17.61
CA LEU A 193 1.47 -9.76 18.82
C LEU A 193 1.78 -10.54 20.10
N LYS A 194 1.50 -11.85 20.13
CA LYS A 194 1.90 -12.74 21.22
C LYS A 194 3.42 -12.91 21.34
N GLY A 195 4.16 -12.66 20.26
CA GLY A 195 5.62 -12.70 20.25
C GLY A 195 6.27 -11.46 20.90
N PHE A 196 5.49 -10.44 21.26
CA PHE A 196 5.96 -9.21 21.91
C PHE A 196 5.59 -9.20 23.38
N SER A 197 6.56 -8.88 24.24
CA SER A 197 6.38 -8.77 25.68
C SER A 197 5.54 -7.53 26.03
N TYR A 198 5.08 -7.43 27.29
CA TYR A 198 4.42 -6.20 27.75
C TYR A 198 5.36 -4.99 27.69
N SER A 199 6.63 -5.16 28.09
CA SER A 199 7.64 -4.10 28.01
C SER A 199 7.95 -3.69 26.58
N ASP A 200 7.94 -4.63 25.62
CA ASP A 200 8.15 -4.31 24.20
C ASP A 200 7.08 -3.34 23.68
N LYS A 201 5.85 -3.45 24.22
CA LYS A 201 4.66 -2.72 23.78
C LYS A 201 4.30 -1.52 24.66
N ALA A 202 5.07 -1.24 25.71
CA ALA A 202 4.72 -0.23 26.70
C ALA A 202 4.60 1.19 26.10
N SER A 203 5.35 1.47 25.03
CA SER A 203 5.35 2.74 24.29
C SER A 203 4.62 2.67 22.94
N TRP A 204 3.88 1.58 22.68
CA TRP A 204 3.16 1.43 21.42
C TRP A 204 1.89 2.26 21.41
N LEU A 205 1.64 2.91 20.29
CA LEU A 205 0.39 3.62 20.00
C LEU A 205 -0.60 2.62 19.37
N PRO A 206 -1.91 2.80 19.61
CA PRO A 206 -2.93 1.94 19.03
C PRO A 206 -2.95 2.06 17.50
N SER A 207 -3.53 1.06 16.85
CA SER A 207 -3.78 1.08 15.41
C SER A 207 -5.11 1.80 15.15
N ILE A 208 -5.20 2.58 14.07
CA ILE A 208 -6.47 3.21 13.67
C ILE A 208 -7.53 2.20 13.18
N GLU A 209 -7.17 0.92 13.07
CA GLU A 209 -7.99 -0.17 12.52
C GLU A 209 -8.50 -1.15 13.61
N GLU A 210 -8.42 -0.78 14.89
CA GLU A 210 -8.89 -1.63 16.00
C GLU A 210 -10.42 -1.84 15.97
N ASP A 211 -11.14 -0.93 15.35
CA ASP A 211 -12.60 -0.95 15.21
C ASP A 211 -13.10 -1.78 14.02
N GLY A 212 -12.19 -2.39 13.25
CA GLY A 212 -12.51 -3.28 12.14
C GLY A 212 -12.58 -2.61 10.77
N TRP A 213 -12.47 -1.28 10.69
CA TRP A 213 -12.27 -0.61 9.41
C TRP A 213 -10.86 -0.88 8.89
N HIS A 214 -10.76 -1.19 7.61
CA HIS A 214 -9.49 -1.46 6.95
C HIS A 214 -9.18 -0.40 5.89
N TYR A 215 -8.10 0.35 6.11
CA TYR A 215 -7.63 1.47 5.29
C TYR A 215 -6.65 1.00 4.21
N LEU A 216 -6.44 -0.31 4.05
CA LEU A 216 -5.64 -0.90 2.99
C LEU A 216 -4.23 -0.26 2.94
N SER A 217 -3.75 0.20 1.78
CA SER A 217 -2.44 0.85 1.69
C SER A 217 -2.39 2.30 2.13
N ILE A 218 -3.54 2.91 2.47
CA ILE A 218 -3.65 4.28 2.99
C ILE A 218 -3.36 4.32 4.50
N LYS A 219 -3.51 3.19 5.21
CA LYS A 219 -3.24 3.08 6.66
C LYS A 219 -2.02 3.87 7.15
N PRO A 220 -0.78 3.64 6.63
CA PRO A 220 0.39 4.37 7.15
C PRO A 220 0.30 5.88 6.95
N LEU A 221 -0.45 6.37 5.96
CA LEU A 221 -0.66 7.79 5.73
C LEU A 221 -1.66 8.38 6.71
N SER A 222 -2.75 7.68 7.00
CA SER A 222 -3.72 8.08 8.03
C SER A 222 -3.09 8.08 9.43
N GLU A 223 -2.25 7.09 9.74
CA GLU A 223 -1.52 7.04 11.00
C GLU A 223 -0.44 8.14 11.10
N LEU A 224 0.21 8.47 9.98
CA LEU A 224 1.11 9.62 9.92
C LEU A 224 0.38 10.92 10.23
N ILE A 225 -0.83 11.14 9.67
CA ILE A 225 -1.65 12.32 9.99
C ILE A 225 -2.00 12.33 11.48
N SER A 226 -2.61 11.26 11.99
CA SER A 226 -3.08 11.19 13.38
C SER A 226 -1.93 11.39 14.38
N TYR A 227 -0.84 10.64 14.23
CA TYR A 227 0.20 10.62 15.27
C TYR A 227 1.30 11.65 15.06
N TYR A 228 1.80 11.81 13.84
CA TYR A 228 2.91 12.74 13.59
C TYR A 228 2.40 14.17 13.40
N ILE A 229 1.33 14.38 12.61
CA ILE A 229 0.85 15.74 12.29
C ILE A 229 -0.02 16.29 13.41
N GLU A 230 -1.01 15.55 13.89
CA GLU A 230 -1.97 16.04 14.89
C GLU A 230 -1.41 15.92 16.31
N GLU A 231 -0.91 14.74 16.69
CA GLU A 231 -0.36 14.50 18.04
C GLU A 231 1.12 14.89 18.21
N LYS A 232 1.80 15.29 17.13
CA LYS A 232 3.21 15.76 17.16
C LYS A 232 4.21 14.72 17.68
N VAL A 233 3.96 13.44 17.42
CA VAL A 233 4.93 12.37 17.67
C VAL A 233 5.99 12.38 16.57
N THR A 234 7.17 12.89 16.88
CA THR A 234 8.21 13.22 15.89
C THR A 234 9.22 12.11 15.58
N ASP A 235 9.13 11.00 16.31
CA ASP A 235 9.99 9.82 16.17
C ASP A 235 9.12 8.56 16.20
N LEU A 236 8.75 8.06 15.01
CA LEU A 236 7.61 7.15 14.86
C LEU A 236 7.95 5.96 13.94
N TRP A 237 7.69 4.74 14.41
CA TRP A 237 7.57 3.56 13.57
C TRP A 237 6.11 3.29 13.26
N LEU A 238 5.76 3.20 11.98
CA LEU A 238 4.45 2.79 11.49
C LEU A 238 4.52 1.34 11.02
N LEU A 239 3.68 0.46 11.60
CA LEU A 239 3.66 -0.95 11.25
C LEU A 239 2.35 -1.30 10.51
N THR A 240 2.48 -1.89 9.32
CA THR A 240 1.34 -2.25 8.47
C THR A 240 1.32 -3.73 8.16
N LEU A 241 0.23 -4.44 8.46
CA LEU A 241 0.08 -5.83 7.99
C LEU A 241 -0.33 -5.85 6.53
N GLY A 242 0.38 -6.62 5.73
CA GLY A 242 0.05 -6.90 4.33
C GLY A 242 -0.33 -8.35 4.11
N GLY A 243 -1.23 -8.56 3.15
CA GLY A 243 -1.57 -9.88 2.64
C GLY A 243 -0.34 -10.69 2.20
N GLY A 244 -0.47 -12.02 2.27
CA GLY A 244 0.64 -12.93 1.99
C GLY A 244 1.73 -12.94 3.08
N GLY A 245 1.37 -12.57 4.30
CA GLY A 245 2.22 -12.67 5.48
C GLY A 245 3.35 -11.65 5.52
N ARG A 246 3.04 -10.40 5.22
CA ARG A 246 4.01 -9.31 5.16
C ARG A 246 3.76 -8.29 6.27
N VAL A 247 4.83 -7.65 6.73
CA VAL A 247 4.75 -6.51 7.66
C VAL A 247 5.59 -5.38 7.10
N GLY A 248 4.94 -4.28 6.75
CA GLY A 248 5.59 -3.01 6.44
C GLY A 248 6.10 -2.37 7.73
N CYS A 249 7.32 -1.88 7.70
CA CYS A 249 7.93 -1.08 8.76
C CYS A 249 8.42 0.23 8.15
N LEU A 250 7.83 1.35 8.54
CA LEU A 250 8.19 2.68 8.06
C LEU A 250 8.62 3.56 9.23
N LYS A 251 9.83 4.11 9.16
CA LYS A 251 10.35 5.05 10.17
C LYS A 251 10.18 6.47 9.68
N ILE A 252 9.52 7.27 10.50
CA ILE A 252 9.27 8.70 10.31
C ILE A 252 10.02 9.47 11.39
N ASP A 253 10.79 10.47 10.96
CA ASP A 253 11.53 11.37 11.81
C ASP A 253 11.30 12.84 11.41
N ILE A 254 11.75 13.76 12.27
CA ILE A 254 11.88 15.19 11.92
C ILE A 254 12.83 15.34 10.72
N PRO A 255 12.48 16.17 9.72
CA PRO A 255 13.39 16.52 8.63
C PRO A 255 14.72 17.07 9.17
N SER A 256 15.84 16.47 8.74
CA SER A 256 17.17 16.92 9.12
C SER A 256 18.07 17.17 7.90
N PRO A 257 18.79 18.30 7.84
CA PRO A 257 19.79 18.55 6.78
C PRO A 257 20.99 17.62 6.88
N ASN A 258 21.24 17.03 8.06
CA ASN A 258 22.36 16.11 8.31
C ASN A 258 21.99 14.65 8.01
N PHE A 259 20.81 14.41 7.43
CA PHE A 259 20.37 13.08 7.09
C PHE A 259 21.29 12.48 6.02
N GLN A 260 22.00 11.40 6.37
CA GLN A 260 22.99 10.74 5.50
C GLN A 260 22.36 9.93 4.35
N GLY A 261 21.08 10.13 4.07
CA GLY A 261 20.36 9.45 3.00
C GLY A 261 19.57 8.23 3.49
N PHE A 262 18.60 7.84 2.66
CA PHE A 262 17.76 6.68 2.91
C PHE A 262 18.60 5.40 2.76
N LEU A 263 18.57 4.52 3.76
CA LEU A 263 19.38 3.31 3.74
C LEU A 263 18.99 2.42 2.56
N SER A 264 19.96 2.13 1.67
CA SER A 264 19.73 1.24 0.54
C SER A 264 19.34 -0.15 1.03
N ARG A 265 18.20 -0.64 0.59
CA ARG A 265 17.71 -2.00 0.84
C ARG A 265 17.89 -2.87 -0.39
N LEU A 266 18.09 -4.17 -0.21
CA LEU A 266 17.83 -5.11 -1.28
C LEU A 266 16.31 -5.12 -1.53
N VAL A 267 15.90 -4.85 -2.76
CA VAL A 267 14.51 -4.83 -3.18
C VAL A 267 14.34 -5.90 -4.25
N ASN A 268 13.40 -6.82 -4.01
CA ASN A 268 13.08 -7.89 -4.96
C ASN A 268 11.92 -7.40 -5.82
N VAL A 269 12.17 -7.17 -7.11
CA VAL A 269 11.15 -6.66 -8.04
C VAL A 269 10.71 -7.80 -8.94
N GLU A 270 9.43 -8.15 -8.86
CA GLU A 270 8.78 -9.01 -9.84
C GLU A 270 8.07 -8.11 -10.86
N LYS A 271 8.47 -8.20 -12.13
CA LYS A 271 7.76 -7.52 -13.22
C LYS A 271 6.63 -8.41 -13.71
N LEU A 272 5.42 -7.85 -13.76
CA LEU A 272 4.22 -8.54 -14.18
C LEU A 272 3.60 -7.80 -15.37
N VAL A 273 3.01 -8.53 -16.31
CA VAL A 273 2.25 -7.92 -17.40
C VAL A 273 0.90 -7.47 -16.85
N LEU A 274 0.57 -6.19 -17.01
CA LEU A 274 -0.64 -5.61 -16.43
C LEU A 274 -1.90 -6.20 -17.06
N GLU A 275 -1.88 -6.40 -18.37
CA GLU A 275 -2.99 -6.92 -19.16
C GLU A 275 -3.36 -8.35 -18.74
N ASP A 276 -2.37 -9.20 -18.43
CA ASP A 276 -2.60 -10.54 -17.92
C ASP A 276 -3.28 -10.50 -16.54
N ALA A 277 -2.79 -9.65 -15.63
CA ALA A 277 -3.39 -9.48 -14.31
C ALA A 277 -4.84 -8.94 -14.42
N TYR A 278 -5.07 -8.01 -15.35
CA TYR A 278 -6.39 -7.48 -15.64
C TYR A 278 -7.35 -8.59 -16.14
N ILE A 279 -6.89 -9.43 -17.07
CA ILE A 279 -7.69 -10.54 -17.61
C ILE A 279 -8.00 -11.58 -16.52
N ASP A 280 -7.05 -11.88 -15.64
CA ASP A 280 -7.25 -12.81 -14.52
C ASP A 280 -8.41 -12.34 -13.63
N PHE A 281 -8.43 -11.04 -13.23
CA PHE A 281 -9.51 -10.47 -12.42
C PHE A 281 -10.84 -10.36 -13.16
N SER A 282 -10.83 -9.91 -14.41
CA SER A 282 -12.03 -9.80 -15.24
C SER A 282 -12.70 -11.18 -15.44
N SER A 283 -11.89 -12.22 -15.64
CA SER A 283 -12.39 -13.60 -15.79
C SER A 283 -13.02 -14.11 -14.49
N ALA A 284 -12.40 -13.81 -13.34
CA ALA A 284 -12.96 -14.17 -12.04
C ALA A 284 -14.31 -13.48 -11.79
N GLN A 285 -14.43 -12.19 -12.11
CA GLN A 285 -15.68 -11.44 -11.95
C GLN A 285 -16.80 -11.94 -12.85
N HIS A 286 -16.51 -12.30 -14.09
CA HIS A 286 -17.50 -12.88 -14.99
C HIS A 286 -18.15 -14.16 -14.42
N LEU A 287 -17.37 -15.00 -13.71
CA LEU A 287 -17.90 -16.19 -13.04
C LEU A 287 -18.90 -15.84 -11.93
N GLY A 288 -18.65 -14.77 -11.19
CA GLY A 288 -19.56 -14.27 -10.15
C GLY A 288 -20.81 -13.65 -10.75
N ASP A 289 -20.62 -12.57 -11.51
CA ASP A 289 -21.70 -11.68 -11.95
C ASP A 289 -22.62 -12.33 -13.00
N THR A 290 -22.05 -13.14 -13.89
CA THR A 290 -22.81 -13.72 -15.01
C THR A 290 -23.23 -15.17 -14.75
N LEU A 291 -22.36 -15.96 -14.10
CA LEU A 291 -22.60 -17.39 -13.91
C LEU A 291 -23.10 -17.76 -12.50
N GLY A 292 -23.09 -16.83 -11.54
CA GLY A 292 -23.56 -17.05 -10.17
C GLY A 292 -22.76 -18.11 -9.41
N GLN A 293 -21.48 -18.30 -9.75
CA GLN A 293 -20.62 -19.32 -9.16
C GLN A 293 -19.80 -18.75 -8.00
N ASP A 294 -19.25 -19.63 -7.15
CA ASP A 294 -18.25 -19.24 -6.14
C ASP A 294 -16.96 -18.77 -6.85
N TYR A 295 -16.80 -17.45 -6.94
CA TYR A 295 -15.72 -16.80 -7.68
C TYR A 295 -14.58 -16.30 -6.80
N LEU A 296 -14.74 -16.30 -5.47
CA LEU A 296 -13.73 -15.79 -4.54
C LEU A 296 -12.42 -16.61 -4.64
N SER A 297 -12.51 -17.91 -4.90
CA SER A 297 -11.32 -18.74 -5.16
C SER A 297 -10.53 -18.26 -6.38
N HIS A 298 -11.20 -17.76 -7.43
CA HIS A 298 -10.58 -17.22 -8.62
C HIS A 298 -9.96 -15.85 -8.38
N ILE A 299 -10.61 -14.99 -7.58
CA ILE A 299 -10.02 -13.72 -7.12
C ILE A 299 -8.72 -14.00 -6.36
N ARG A 300 -8.71 -15.00 -5.46
CA ARG A 300 -7.51 -15.39 -4.72
C ARG A 300 -6.36 -15.86 -5.62
N GLU A 301 -6.66 -16.57 -6.71
CA GLU A 301 -5.64 -17.04 -7.66
C GLU A 301 -5.08 -15.93 -8.56
N ALA A 302 -5.92 -14.92 -8.86
CA ALA A 302 -5.50 -13.72 -9.58
C ALA A 302 -4.53 -12.87 -8.75
N LEU A 303 -4.79 -12.76 -7.43
CA LEU A 303 -3.91 -12.04 -6.49
C LEU A 303 -2.49 -12.63 -6.47
N ARG A 304 -1.48 -11.76 -6.55
CA ARG A 304 -0.06 -12.15 -6.63
C ARG A 304 0.56 -12.26 -5.26
N TYR A 305 0.31 -11.29 -4.38
CA TYR A 305 0.90 -11.27 -3.05
C TYR A 305 0.64 -12.52 -2.17
N PRO A 306 -0.49 -13.26 -2.25
CA PRO A 306 -0.70 -14.44 -1.40
C PRO A 306 0.14 -15.65 -1.81
N LYS A 307 0.66 -15.69 -3.04
CA LYS A 307 1.30 -16.87 -3.63
C LYS A 307 2.52 -17.30 -2.83
N ARG A 308 2.60 -18.59 -2.51
CA ARG A 308 3.62 -19.18 -1.62
C ARG A 308 5.05 -18.92 -2.09
N ILE A 309 5.27 -18.80 -3.40
CA ILE A 309 6.58 -18.55 -4.02
C ILE A 309 7.22 -17.22 -3.56
N TYR A 310 6.42 -16.27 -3.09
CA TYR A 310 6.88 -14.97 -2.61
C TYR A 310 7.05 -14.89 -1.08
N ARG A 311 6.73 -15.96 -0.34
CA ARG A 311 6.90 -16.03 1.12
C ARG A 311 8.39 -16.07 1.48
N GLY A 312 8.76 -15.33 2.54
CA GLY A 312 10.15 -15.23 3.01
C GLY A 312 11.04 -14.30 2.19
N ARG A 313 10.51 -13.64 1.15
CA ARG A 313 11.24 -12.63 0.38
C ARG A 313 10.97 -11.24 0.97
N HIS A 314 11.92 -10.74 1.77
CA HIS A 314 11.85 -9.36 2.26
C HIS A 314 11.91 -8.36 1.10
N ASN A 315 11.25 -7.22 1.25
CA ASN A 315 11.20 -6.14 0.26
C ASN A 315 10.79 -6.63 -1.13
N GLN A 316 9.90 -7.61 -1.19
CA GLN A 316 9.27 -8.05 -2.43
C GLN A 316 8.22 -7.02 -2.85
N ILE A 317 8.41 -6.45 -4.03
CA ILE A 317 7.47 -5.57 -4.70
C ILE A 317 7.04 -6.19 -6.03
N PHE A 318 5.83 -5.86 -6.45
CA PHE A 318 5.30 -6.20 -7.77
C PHE A 318 5.23 -4.90 -8.58
N ASP A 319 5.74 -4.95 -9.81
CA ASP A 319 5.75 -3.85 -10.77
C ASP A 319 4.94 -4.30 -11.98
N TRP A 320 3.71 -3.80 -12.10
CA TRP A 320 2.85 -4.12 -13.22
C TRP A 320 3.16 -3.17 -14.37
N VAL A 321 3.61 -3.76 -15.48
CA VAL A 321 4.09 -3.06 -16.65
C VAL A 321 3.12 -3.33 -17.79
N LEU A 322 2.72 -2.27 -18.49
CA LEU A 322 2.02 -2.38 -19.76
C LEU A 322 2.92 -3.07 -20.78
N GLY A 323 2.45 -4.16 -21.40
CA GLY A 323 3.26 -4.94 -22.33
C GLY A 323 3.62 -4.14 -23.59
N ALA A 324 2.61 -3.57 -24.24
CA ALA A 324 2.74 -2.63 -25.35
C ALA A 324 1.49 -1.73 -25.38
N GLY A 325 1.65 -0.43 -25.13
CA GLY A 325 0.53 0.51 -25.16
C GLY A 325 0.65 1.61 -24.11
N SER A 326 -0.46 2.29 -23.89
CA SER A 326 -0.70 3.33 -22.90
C SER A 326 -1.82 2.90 -21.94
N TRP A 327 -2.02 3.64 -20.85
CA TRP A 327 -3.17 3.42 -19.97
C TRP A 327 -4.50 3.56 -20.72
N ARG A 328 -4.53 4.44 -21.73
CA ARG A 328 -5.67 4.61 -22.62
C ARG A 328 -5.99 3.34 -23.44
N THR A 329 -4.98 2.61 -23.92
CA THR A 329 -5.24 1.33 -24.60
C THR A 329 -5.84 0.27 -23.69
N LEU A 330 -5.60 0.31 -22.37
CA LEU A 330 -6.27 -0.59 -21.43
C LEU A 330 -7.79 -0.36 -21.45
N LEU A 331 -8.28 0.88 -21.57
CA LEU A 331 -9.71 1.20 -21.72
C LEU A 331 -10.29 0.64 -23.01
N GLU A 332 -9.55 0.69 -24.11
CA GLU A 332 -9.99 0.13 -25.39
C GLU A 332 -10.18 -1.39 -25.29
N TYR A 333 -9.30 -2.08 -24.56
CA TYR A 333 -9.46 -3.50 -24.22
C TYR A 333 -10.72 -3.77 -23.37
N GLN A 334 -11.12 -2.84 -22.50
CA GLN A 334 -12.38 -2.93 -21.74
C GLN A 334 -13.59 -2.78 -22.67
N GLY A 335 -13.58 -1.79 -23.56
CA GLY A 335 -14.68 -1.52 -24.48
C GLY A 335 -14.88 -2.60 -25.55
N ALA A 336 -13.80 -3.15 -26.11
CA ALA A 336 -13.86 -4.10 -27.22
C ALA A 336 -14.38 -5.50 -26.84
N ARG A 337 -14.43 -5.86 -25.55
CA ARG A 337 -14.98 -7.15 -25.08
C ARG A 337 -16.44 -7.08 -24.61
N HIS A 338 -17.01 -5.88 -24.50
CA HIS A 338 -18.40 -5.66 -24.05
C HIS A 338 -19.32 -5.03 -25.12
N GLY A 339 -18.83 -4.89 -26.36
CA GLY A 339 -19.59 -4.40 -27.53
C GLY A 339 -20.08 -5.49 -28.46
#